data_AF-K1Y9Q2-F1
#
_entry.id   AF-K1Y9Q2-F1
#
_cell.length_a   1.000
_cell.length_b   1.000
_cell.length_c   1.000
_cell.angle_alpha   90.00
_cell.angle_beta   90.00
_cell.angle_gamma   90.00
#
_symmetry.space_group_name_H-M   'P 1'
#
loop_
_entity.id
_entity.type
_entity.pdbx_description
1 polymer ?
#
loop_
_entity_poly.entity_id
_entity_poly.type
_entity_poly.pdbx_seq_one_letter_code
_entity_poly.pdbx_strand_id
1 'polypeptide(L)'
;MKIIKHVWITALVFFLFSGLGSAVLPDKKGCTDHPVFPKRMSEYSIENCETKDFGAFNFETGQKDKTSIEGRMTKLTYRIEDRSKEASGLAVVQNYENAIKSVQGTVLFIDKNSNRSVNGKIIKDGKEIWAQVEKGNGKIWLTIVEKAGMAQNMMSKADAFGNDLKSTGQAAVPGISAGYAVIAAENTAISAFKDPYNGGIKLPNGGGEPGKAYMAFINAAYKKDHTQMCKLMAETADMDACLQQKEAMDWYIAMFTHPKSHNVLGGFMKGEEATLNVAYTFASAPQSTGFVVMKQMKGKWGISSFGGSGSGSVSAEASGQVDLGSSSASGSASIDGEVKEFALIDISASRQQYTGKCPVDIAFTAYLTFRGFAPDNISYHWERGDGSKTPDRMVKPPRTGHMSIKEAWKGGKPGEEQDVSMRFVVESGGKLIIKDPPSVKVICK
;
A
#
# COMPACT_ATOMS: atom_id res chain seq x y z
N MET A 1 87.83 37.33 -16.18
CA MET A 1 88.06 38.44 -15.25
C MET A 1 87.06 38.31 -14.10
N LYS A 2 87.53 38.01 -12.88
CA LYS A 2 86.76 37.94 -11.61
C LYS A 2 86.75 39.32 -10.96
N ILE A 3 85.61 39.84 -10.48
CA ILE A 3 85.44 40.80 -9.35
C ILE A 3 83.97 40.62 -8.84
N ILE A 4 83.66 39.93 -7.72
CA ILE A 4 83.61 40.34 -6.29
C ILE A 4 82.42 41.30 -5.98
N LYS A 5 81.63 41.30 -4.89
CA LYS A 5 81.25 40.47 -3.70
C LYS A 5 80.16 41.31 -2.92
N HIS A 6 79.42 40.67 -1.99
CA HIS A 6 78.64 41.22 -0.82
C HIS A 6 77.17 41.66 -1.06
N VAL A 7 76.14 40.87 -0.68
CA VAL A 7 75.56 40.64 0.68
C VAL A 7 74.97 41.91 1.31
N TRP A 8 73.64 42.03 1.38
CA TRP A 8 72.88 42.64 2.49
C TRP A 8 71.52 41.94 2.65
N ILE A 9 71.25 41.52 3.90
CA ILE A 9 70.01 40.95 4.46
C ILE A 9 69.08 42.11 4.87
N THR A 10 67.76 41.83 4.98
CA THR A 10 66.57 42.65 5.39
C THR A 10 65.70 43.08 4.18
N ALA A 11 64.37 42.86 4.13
CA ALA A 11 63.37 42.83 5.19
C ALA A 11 62.30 41.73 5.03
N LEU A 12 62.04 41.10 6.18
CA LEU A 12 60.85 40.35 6.57
C LEU A 12 59.64 41.31 6.63
N VAL A 13 58.42 40.73 6.59
CA VAL A 13 57.09 41.36 6.82
C VAL A 13 56.42 41.91 5.57
N PHE A 14 55.66 41.05 4.87
CA PHE A 14 54.30 41.40 4.43
C PHE A 14 53.52 40.13 4.04
N PHE A 15 52.34 39.98 4.66
CA PHE A 15 51.26 39.03 4.32
C PHE A 15 51.35 37.57 4.78
N LEU A 16 51.61 37.38 6.07
CA LEU A 16 50.84 36.41 6.88
C LEU A 16 49.44 37.00 7.11
N PHE A 17 48.58 36.99 6.08
CA PHE A 17 47.14 37.01 6.28
C PHE A 17 46.67 35.57 6.15
N SER A 18 46.97 34.79 7.19
CA SER A 18 46.32 33.52 7.44
C SER A 18 44.84 33.81 7.49
N GLY A 19 44.14 33.58 6.39
CA GLY A 19 42.70 33.47 6.41
C GLY A 19 42.39 32.41 7.45
N LEU A 20 41.84 32.85 8.58
CA LEU A 20 41.11 32.01 9.52
C LEU A 20 39.88 31.52 8.74
N GLY A 21 40.09 30.60 7.81
CA GLY A 21 39.02 29.79 7.27
C GLY A 21 38.43 29.07 8.45
N SER A 22 37.19 29.39 8.79
CA SER A 22 36.44 28.65 9.80
C SER A 22 36.49 27.18 9.40
N ALA A 23 37.27 26.39 10.13
CA ALA A 23 37.41 24.99 9.86
C ALA A 23 36.09 24.32 10.20
N VAL A 24 35.27 24.06 9.18
CA VAL A 24 34.15 23.13 9.29
C VAL A 24 34.74 21.81 9.80
N LEU A 25 34.18 21.28 10.88
CA LEU A 25 34.66 20.02 11.42
C LEU A 25 34.60 18.92 10.36
N PRO A 26 35.56 17.97 10.38
CA PRO A 26 35.48 16.82 9.51
C PRO A 26 34.22 16.02 9.85
N ASP A 27 33.62 15.43 8.82
CA ASP A 27 32.49 14.52 8.99
C ASP A 27 32.88 13.32 9.86
N LYS A 28 31.92 12.79 10.62
CA LYS A 28 32.08 11.50 11.28
C LYS A 28 32.54 10.47 10.25
N LYS A 29 33.65 9.78 10.54
CA LYS A 29 34.27 8.81 9.65
C LYS A 29 33.24 7.78 9.17
N GLY A 30 33.19 7.57 7.85
CA GLY A 30 32.27 6.62 7.20
C GLY A 30 30.88 7.18 6.91
N CYS A 31 30.59 8.42 7.31
CA CYS A 31 29.35 9.09 6.92
C CYS A 31 29.52 9.87 5.62
N THR A 32 28.47 9.83 4.80
CA THR A 32 28.34 10.59 3.56
C THR A 32 26.94 11.18 3.47
N ASP A 33 26.78 12.26 2.71
CA ASP A 33 25.45 12.80 2.42
C ASP A 33 24.60 11.78 1.65
N HIS A 34 23.28 11.88 1.81
CA HIS A 34 22.36 11.00 1.09
C HIS A 34 22.33 11.36 -0.41
N PRO A 35 22.27 10.38 -1.35
CA PRO A 35 22.24 10.66 -2.80
C PRO A 35 21.09 11.54 -3.30
N VAL A 36 20.06 11.75 -2.47
CA VAL A 36 18.93 12.64 -2.75
C VAL A 36 19.22 14.09 -2.35
N PHE A 37 20.10 14.29 -1.36
CA PHE A 37 20.60 15.59 -0.94
C PHE A 37 22.14 15.55 -0.97
N PRO A 38 22.75 15.46 -2.16
CA PRO A 38 24.19 15.26 -2.31
C PRO A 38 25.03 16.45 -1.83
N LYS A 39 24.38 17.57 -1.54
CA LYS A 39 25.02 18.77 -1.02
C LYS A 39 24.20 19.29 0.17
N ARG A 40 24.81 19.27 1.35
CA ARG A 40 24.28 19.94 2.55
C ARG A 40 24.58 21.45 2.53
N MET A 41 23.98 22.17 3.47
CA MET A 41 24.26 23.60 3.67
C MET A 41 25.72 23.79 4.11
N SER A 42 26.35 24.89 3.67
CA SER A 42 27.72 25.24 4.04
C SER A 42 27.86 25.40 5.56
N GLU A 43 29.08 25.24 6.08
CA GLU A 43 29.41 25.29 7.52
C GLU A 43 28.90 24.10 8.37
N TYR A 44 28.03 23.23 7.84
CA TYR A 44 27.58 22.03 8.53
C TYR A 44 28.47 20.80 8.22
N SER A 45 28.68 19.98 9.23
CA SER A 45 29.39 18.69 9.19
C SER A 45 28.46 17.55 9.61
N ILE A 46 28.71 16.31 9.18
CA ILE A 46 27.91 15.15 9.58
C ILE A 46 28.36 14.68 10.96
N GLU A 47 27.51 14.89 11.96
CA GLU A 47 27.70 14.39 13.32
C GLU A 47 27.33 12.91 13.43
N ASN A 48 26.24 12.49 12.77
CA ASN A 48 25.78 11.11 12.79
C ASN A 48 25.13 10.68 11.47
N CYS A 49 25.33 9.42 11.09
CA CYS A 49 24.64 8.75 10.01
C CYS A 49 24.26 7.33 10.47
N GLU A 50 22.98 7.01 10.37
CA GLU A 50 22.45 5.69 10.70
C GLU A 50 21.55 5.22 9.57
N THR A 51 21.77 3.99 9.11
CA THR A 51 20.88 3.35 8.14
C THR A 51 20.32 2.07 8.76
N LYS A 52 19.00 1.92 8.67
CA LYS A 52 18.28 0.68 8.96
C LYS A 52 17.79 0.12 7.63
N ASP A 53 18.09 -1.15 7.37
CA ASP A 53 17.66 -1.81 6.13
C ASP A 53 16.13 -1.87 6.01
N PHE A 54 15.45 -1.89 7.16
CA PHE A 54 14.00 -1.78 7.23
C PHE A 54 13.55 -1.03 8.49
N GLY A 55 12.69 -0.04 8.33
CA GLY A 55 12.07 0.73 9.40
C GLY A 55 10.86 1.51 8.90
N ALA A 56 10.17 2.19 9.81
CA ALA A 56 8.99 3.00 9.50
C ALA A 56 9.16 4.43 10.03
N PHE A 57 8.61 5.40 9.31
CA PHE A 57 8.53 6.79 9.77
C PHE A 57 7.19 7.43 9.37
N ASN A 58 6.64 8.24 10.29
CA ASN A 58 5.36 8.92 10.10
C ASN A 58 5.60 10.36 9.60
N PHE A 59 5.30 10.60 8.33
CA PHE A 59 5.47 11.90 7.68
C PHE A 59 4.20 12.75 7.78
N GLU A 60 4.40 14.06 7.98
CA GLU A 60 3.32 15.04 7.85
C GLU A 60 3.10 15.39 6.37
N THR A 61 1.84 15.45 5.95
CA THR A 61 1.45 15.65 4.54
C THR A 61 0.41 16.76 4.37
N GLY A 62 0.17 17.55 5.42
CA GLY A 62 -0.90 18.54 5.47
C GLY A 62 -2.30 17.96 5.70
N GLN A 63 -2.42 16.64 5.79
CA GLN A 63 -3.64 15.95 6.22
C GLN A 63 -3.70 15.83 7.75
N LYS A 64 -4.89 15.56 8.28
CA LYS A 64 -5.12 15.41 9.73
C LYS A 64 -4.25 14.29 10.34
N ASP A 65 -4.09 13.19 9.61
CA ASP A 65 -3.32 12.03 10.03
C ASP A 65 -1.97 11.97 9.30
N LYS A 66 -0.93 11.53 10.02
CA LYS A 66 0.40 11.33 9.45
C LYS A 66 0.41 10.09 8.55
N THR A 67 1.18 10.13 7.47
CA THR A 67 1.38 8.99 6.56
C THR A 67 2.57 8.16 7.03
N SER A 68 2.33 6.89 7.40
CA SER A 68 3.41 5.95 7.73
C SER A 68 4.04 5.39 6.45
N ILE A 69 5.36 5.48 6.35
CA ILE A 69 6.13 4.93 5.23
C ILE A 69 7.18 3.98 5.78
N GLU A 70 7.21 2.78 5.19
CA GLU A 70 8.11 1.70 5.55
C GLU A 70 9.15 1.47 4.45
N GLY A 71 10.36 1.10 4.85
CA GLY A 71 11.44 0.76 3.93
C GLY A 71 12.83 1.01 4.52
N ARG A 72 13.82 1.14 3.65
CA ARG A 72 15.19 1.43 4.08
C ARG A 72 15.25 2.86 4.60
N MET A 73 15.53 3.02 5.89
CA MET A 73 15.51 4.31 6.57
C MET A 73 16.93 4.78 6.86
N THR A 74 17.26 5.97 6.40
CA THR A 74 18.51 6.68 6.71
C THR A 74 18.21 7.90 7.56
N LYS A 75 18.92 8.04 8.68
CA LYS A 75 18.92 9.22 9.54
C LYS A 75 20.28 9.90 9.46
N LEU A 76 20.29 11.19 9.16
CA LEU A 76 21.48 12.03 9.17
C LEU A 76 21.29 13.17 10.17
N THR A 77 22.35 13.46 10.91
CA THR A 77 22.43 14.64 11.77
C THR A 77 23.57 15.50 11.30
N TYR A 78 23.23 16.67 10.76
CA TYR A 78 24.21 17.70 10.46
C TYR A 78 24.37 18.63 11.65
N ARG A 79 25.59 19.08 11.92
CA ARG A 79 25.93 19.96 13.03
C ARG A 79 26.78 21.12 12.56
N ILE A 80 26.50 22.30 13.11
CA ILE A 80 27.35 23.48 12.96
C ILE A 80 28.10 23.73 14.26
N GLU A 81 29.41 24.01 14.16
CA GLU A 81 30.25 24.33 15.30
C GLU A 81 30.10 25.81 15.67
N ASP A 82 30.35 26.70 14.71
CA ASP A 82 30.18 28.14 14.88
C ASP A 82 28.70 28.50 14.87
N ARG A 83 28.11 28.56 16.07
CA ARG A 83 26.70 28.88 16.28
C ARG A 83 26.31 30.28 15.79
N SER A 84 27.27 31.19 15.61
CA SER A 84 27.00 32.53 15.04
C SER A 84 26.62 32.46 13.55
N LYS A 85 27.00 31.38 12.87
CA LYS A 85 26.68 31.11 11.46
C LYS A 85 25.50 30.17 11.26
N GLU A 86 24.78 29.82 12.34
CA GLU A 86 23.64 28.90 12.26
C GLU A 86 22.54 29.47 11.37
N ALA A 87 22.10 28.68 10.39
CA ALA A 87 21.00 29.06 9.53
C ALA A 87 19.68 29.16 10.32
N SER A 88 18.87 30.17 10.01
CA SER A 88 17.53 30.28 10.56
C SER A 88 16.66 29.09 10.14
N GLY A 89 15.61 28.78 10.91
CA GLY A 89 14.66 27.73 10.56
C GLY A 89 14.09 27.92 9.15
N LEU A 90 13.69 29.15 8.82
CA LEU A 90 13.20 29.51 7.49
C LEU A 90 14.23 29.24 6.40
N ALA A 91 15.49 29.61 6.61
CA ALA A 91 16.55 29.36 5.63
C ALA A 91 16.79 27.85 5.43
N VAL A 92 16.77 27.04 6.49
CA VAL A 92 16.87 25.58 6.38
C VAL A 92 15.69 25.03 5.59
N VAL A 93 14.46 25.37 5.98
CA VAL A 93 13.23 24.92 5.30
C VAL A 93 13.25 25.27 3.82
N GLN A 94 13.54 26.52 3.45
CA GLN A 94 13.55 26.96 2.04
C GLN A 94 14.66 26.28 1.22
N ASN A 95 15.85 26.08 1.79
CA ASN A 95 16.93 25.38 1.09
C ASN A 95 16.53 23.93 0.77
N TYR A 96 15.97 23.20 1.73
CA TYR A 96 15.56 21.82 1.50
C TYR A 96 14.26 21.70 0.69
N GLU A 97 13.34 22.66 0.80
CA GLU A 97 12.19 22.79 -0.10
C GLU A 97 12.66 22.93 -1.56
N ASN A 98 13.61 23.82 -1.83
CA ASN A 98 14.19 24.02 -3.15
C ASN A 98 15.00 22.80 -3.61
N ALA A 99 15.71 22.13 -2.70
CA ALA A 99 16.41 20.88 -3.02
C ALA A 99 15.43 19.79 -3.45
N ILE A 100 14.33 19.58 -2.71
CA ILE A 100 13.25 18.64 -3.06
C ILE A 100 12.69 18.99 -4.45
N LYS A 101 12.36 20.28 -4.71
CA LYS A 101 11.83 20.72 -6.01
C LYS A 101 12.83 20.54 -7.15
N SER A 102 14.13 20.77 -6.91
CA SER A 102 15.17 20.67 -7.94
C SER A 102 15.33 19.25 -8.50
N VAL A 103 15.00 18.24 -7.70
CA VAL A 103 14.96 16.83 -8.13
C VAL A 103 13.56 16.39 -8.54
N GLN A 104 12.69 17.35 -8.92
CA GLN A 104 11.29 17.13 -9.29
C GLN A 104 10.45 16.44 -8.20
N GLY A 105 10.88 16.56 -6.95
CA GLY A 105 10.15 16.10 -5.79
C GLY A 105 8.93 16.96 -5.50
N THR A 106 7.94 16.35 -4.87
CA THR A 106 6.73 17.00 -4.36
C THR A 106 6.95 17.39 -2.90
N VAL A 107 6.77 18.66 -2.57
CA VAL A 107 6.71 19.11 -1.17
C VAL A 107 5.34 18.73 -0.61
N LEU A 108 5.33 17.92 0.43
CA LEU A 108 4.12 17.38 1.06
C LEU A 108 3.62 18.26 2.19
N PHE A 109 4.55 18.80 2.99
CA PHE A 109 4.23 19.64 4.13
C PHE A 109 5.39 20.57 4.48
N ILE A 110 5.05 21.78 4.91
CA ILE A 110 5.96 22.73 5.54
C ILE A 110 5.28 23.19 6.83
N ASP A 111 5.98 23.08 7.96
CA ASP A 111 5.50 23.68 9.21
C ASP A 111 5.69 25.21 9.14
N LYS A 112 4.66 25.90 8.64
CA LYS A 112 4.65 27.36 8.51
C LYS A 112 4.58 28.08 9.87
N ASN A 113 4.17 27.40 10.93
CA ASN A 113 4.02 28.01 12.25
C ASN A 113 5.37 28.14 12.94
N SER A 114 6.17 27.06 12.92
CA SER A 114 7.50 27.07 13.54
C SER A 114 8.64 27.36 12.56
N ASN A 115 8.41 27.19 11.24
CA ASN A 115 9.43 27.18 10.19
C ASN A 115 10.59 26.22 10.52
N ARG A 116 10.29 25.07 11.12
CA ARG A 116 11.31 24.11 11.53
C ARG A 116 11.36 22.86 10.68
N SER A 117 10.32 22.51 9.93
CA SER A 117 10.33 21.25 9.18
C SER A 117 9.75 21.37 7.78
N VAL A 118 10.31 20.56 6.88
CA VAL A 118 9.79 20.32 5.53
C VAL A 118 9.76 18.81 5.28
N ASN A 119 8.66 18.33 4.71
CA ASN A 119 8.49 16.95 4.28
C ASN A 119 8.28 16.92 2.76
N GLY A 120 8.93 15.99 2.07
CA GLY A 120 8.82 15.83 0.63
C GLY A 120 8.85 14.38 0.19
N LYS A 121 8.31 14.16 -1.01
CA LYS A 121 8.34 12.89 -1.72
C LYS A 121 9.09 13.05 -3.03
N ILE A 122 10.03 12.16 -3.31
CA ILE A 122 10.92 12.22 -4.45
C ILE A 122 10.86 10.85 -5.14
N ILE A 123 10.73 10.86 -6.47
CA ILE A 123 10.85 9.65 -7.28
C ILE A 123 12.22 9.71 -7.95
N LYS A 124 13.12 8.78 -7.59
CA LYS A 124 14.47 8.71 -8.15
C LYS A 124 14.78 7.26 -8.50
N ASP A 125 15.20 7.01 -9.74
CA ASP A 125 15.52 5.67 -10.26
C ASP A 125 14.38 4.64 -10.04
N GLY A 126 13.13 5.07 -10.20
CA GLY A 126 11.93 4.25 -9.98
C GLY A 126 11.60 3.97 -8.52
N LYS A 127 12.39 4.47 -7.57
CA LYS A 127 12.14 4.34 -6.12
C LYS A 127 11.36 5.54 -5.60
N GLU A 128 10.37 5.25 -4.76
CA GLU A 128 9.63 6.26 -4.01
C GLU A 128 10.38 6.57 -2.70
N ILE A 129 10.85 7.81 -2.54
CA ILE A 129 11.67 8.24 -1.40
C ILE A 129 10.94 9.35 -0.66
N TRP A 130 10.80 9.20 0.65
CA TRP A 130 10.20 10.20 1.52
C TRP A 130 11.26 10.81 2.41
N ALA A 131 11.27 12.14 2.53
CA ALA A 131 12.28 12.86 3.30
C ALA A 131 11.63 13.90 4.21
N GLN A 132 12.06 13.91 5.46
CA GLN A 132 11.78 14.96 6.43
C GLN A 132 13.11 15.63 6.74
N VAL A 133 13.10 16.95 6.73
CA VAL A 133 14.23 17.76 7.20
C VAL A 133 13.73 18.67 8.31
N GLU A 134 14.38 18.63 9.46
CA GLU A 134 14.01 19.40 10.65
C GLU A 134 15.19 20.22 11.18
N LYS A 135 14.91 21.49 11.49
CA LYS A 135 15.84 22.40 12.16
C LYS A 135 15.83 22.16 13.68
N GLY A 136 16.98 21.70 14.18
CA GLY A 136 17.30 21.54 15.59
C GLY A 136 18.08 22.74 16.18
N ASN A 137 18.62 22.56 17.38
CA ASN A 137 19.47 23.56 18.04
C ASN A 137 20.94 23.37 17.59
N GLY A 138 21.38 24.09 16.56
CA GLY A 138 22.70 23.89 15.92
C GLY A 138 22.81 22.59 15.14
N LYS A 139 21.66 21.99 14.85
CA LYS A 139 21.55 20.73 14.14
C LYS A 139 20.52 20.82 13.03
N ILE A 140 20.70 20.00 12.01
CA ILE A 140 19.68 19.70 11.02
C ILE A 140 19.52 18.18 11.01
N TRP A 141 18.31 17.70 11.27
CA TRP A 141 17.99 16.28 11.25
C TRP A 141 17.31 15.93 9.93
N LEU A 142 17.79 14.90 9.27
CA LEU A 142 17.18 14.34 8.08
C LEU A 142 16.72 12.93 8.42
N THR A 143 15.46 12.63 8.14
CA THR A 143 14.94 11.25 8.11
C THR A 143 14.47 10.96 6.70
N ILE A 144 15.11 9.99 6.04
CA ILE A 144 14.87 9.63 4.66
C ILE A 144 14.46 8.16 4.62
N VAL A 145 13.34 7.83 3.99
CA VAL A 145 12.85 6.46 3.82
C VAL A 145 12.73 6.17 2.34
N GLU A 146 13.56 5.26 1.83
CA GLU A 146 13.36 4.62 0.53
C GLU A 146 12.29 3.54 0.72
N LYS A 147 11.08 3.79 0.20
CA LYS A 147 9.93 2.92 0.41
C LYS A 147 10.20 1.55 -0.19
N ALA A 148 10.05 0.52 0.64
CA ALA A 148 10.25 -0.87 0.26
C ALA A 148 9.35 -1.77 1.12
N GLY A 149 9.04 -2.97 0.65
CA GLY A 149 8.47 -4.03 1.50
C GLY A 149 9.55 -4.72 2.34
N MET A 150 9.18 -5.32 3.47
CA MET A 150 10.13 -6.01 4.36
C MET A 150 10.67 -7.28 3.70
N ALA A 151 11.99 -7.42 3.59
CA ALA A 151 12.64 -8.67 3.21
C ALA A 151 12.80 -9.56 4.47
N GLN A 152 12.21 -10.76 4.46
CA GLN A 152 12.28 -11.69 5.60
C GLN A 152 13.51 -12.61 5.49
N ASN A 153 14.60 -12.27 6.19
CA ASN A 153 15.86 -13.04 6.17
C ASN A 153 15.87 -14.25 7.12
N MET A 154 14.83 -15.08 7.11
CA MET A 154 14.83 -16.42 7.70
C MET A 154 14.56 -17.50 6.64
N MET A 155 15.29 -17.46 5.52
CA MET A 155 15.24 -18.54 4.52
C MET A 155 16.64 -18.79 3.94
N SER A 156 17.39 -19.72 4.54
CA SER A 156 18.50 -20.41 3.88
C SER A 156 18.25 -21.91 4.00
N LYS A 157 17.60 -22.50 2.98
CA LYS A 157 17.39 -23.96 2.85
C LYS A 157 16.74 -24.43 1.54
N ALA A 158 16.27 -23.55 0.66
CA ALA A 158 15.52 -23.97 -0.54
C ALA A 158 16.34 -24.83 -1.52
N ASP A 159 17.60 -24.47 -1.78
CA ASP A 159 18.44 -25.19 -2.74
C ASP A 159 18.92 -26.56 -2.24
N ALA A 160 19.12 -26.70 -0.92
CA ALA A 160 19.47 -27.97 -0.29
C ALA A 160 18.30 -28.97 -0.35
N PHE A 161 17.07 -28.51 -0.13
CA PHE A 161 15.87 -29.34 -0.25
C PHE A 161 15.66 -29.86 -1.68
N GLY A 162 15.92 -29.02 -2.68
CA GLY A 162 15.78 -29.41 -4.08
C GLY A 162 16.73 -30.53 -4.51
N ASN A 163 17.92 -30.62 -3.91
CA ASN A 163 18.90 -31.64 -4.23
C ASN A 163 18.62 -32.98 -3.51
N ASP A 164 18.16 -32.94 -2.26
CA ASP A 164 17.77 -34.14 -1.53
C ASP A 164 16.53 -34.81 -2.17
N LEU A 165 15.50 -34.03 -2.52
CA LEU A 165 14.28 -34.58 -3.13
C LEU A 165 14.55 -35.28 -4.47
N LYS A 166 15.49 -34.75 -5.26
CA LYS A 166 15.90 -35.34 -6.55
C LYS A 166 16.73 -36.61 -6.39
N SER A 167 17.48 -36.75 -5.31
CA SER A 167 18.46 -37.84 -5.14
C SER A 167 17.91 -39.02 -4.34
N THR A 168 17.07 -38.78 -3.33
CA THR A 168 16.59 -39.82 -2.41
C THR A 168 15.09 -40.07 -2.48
N GLY A 169 14.35 -39.21 -3.20
CA GLY A 169 12.89 -39.25 -3.26
C GLY A 169 12.18 -38.82 -1.97
N GLN A 170 12.91 -38.43 -0.92
CA GLN A 170 12.37 -37.95 0.36
C GLN A 170 13.29 -36.89 0.97
N ALA A 171 12.72 -35.82 1.52
CA ALA A 171 13.49 -34.82 2.26
C ALA A 171 12.91 -34.66 3.67
N ALA A 172 13.76 -34.77 4.70
CA ALA A 172 13.35 -34.56 6.07
C ALA A 172 13.18 -33.05 6.32
N VAL A 173 11.96 -32.61 6.65
CA VAL A 173 11.68 -31.21 6.99
C VAL A 173 11.48 -31.08 8.50
N PRO A 174 12.45 -30.52 9.25
CA PRO A 174 12.24 -30.27 10.67
C PRO A 174 11.48 -28.95 10.86
N GLY A 175 10.27 -29.02 11.45
CA GLY A 175 9.60 -27.86 12.05
C GLY A 175 8.43 -27.21 11.31
N ILE A 176 7.65 -27.93 10.47
CA ILE A 176 6.47 -27.33 9.83
C ILE A 176 5.22 -27.46 10.71
N SER A 177 4.56 -26.33 11.00
CA SER A 177 3.10 -26.25 11.18
C SER A 177 2.49 -25.64 9.90
N ALA A 178 1.44 -26.27 9.37
CA ALA A 178 0.92 -26.07 8.02
C ALA A 178 0.57 -24.61 7.64
N GLY A 179 1.08 -24.17 6.49
CA GLY A 179 0.73 -22.93 5.80
C GLY A 179 1.48 -22.85 4.48
N TYR A 180 0.75 -22.75 3.36
CA TYR A 180 1.24 -22.83 1.98
C TYR A 180 2.29 -21.75 1.66
N ALA A 181 3.38 -22.13 0.97
CA ALA A 181 4.39 -21.22 0.43
C ALA A 181 4.43 -21.31 -1.11
N VAL A 182 4.36 -20.16 -1.80
CA VAL A 182 4.57 -20.04 -3.25
C VAL A 182 5.90 -19.31 -3.47
N ILE A 183 6.78 -19.91 -4.28
CA ILE A 183 8.12 -19.41 -4.60
C ILE A 183 8.00 -18.49 -5.83
N ALA A 184 8.47 -17.25 -5.73
CA ALA A 184 8.57 -16.34 -6.88
C ALA A 184 10.04 -16.22 -7.33
N ALA A 185 10.31 -16.63 -8.57
CA ALA A 185 11.55 -16.34 -9.28
C ALA A 185 11.51 -14.93 -9.91
N GLU A 186 12.71 -14.39 -10.16
CA GLU A 186 13.05 -12.97 -10.26
C GLU A 186 12.53 -12.16 -11.48
N ASN A 187 12.64 -10.83 -11.30
CA ASN A 187 12.31 -9.71 -12.18
C ASN A 187 13.04 -9.68 -13.54
N THR A 188 12.29 -9.57 -14.64
CA THR A 188 12.51 -8.60 -15.74
C THR A 188 11.25 -8.48 -16.61
N ALA A 189 10.97 -7.25 -17.10
CA ALA A 189 9.88 -6.81 -17.98
C ALA A 189 8.68 -6.15 -17.26
N ILE A 190 8.24 -4.98 -17.77
CA ILE A 190 6.88 -4.46 -17.56
C ILE A 190 5.96 -5.64 -17.86
N SER A 191 5.31 -6.19 -16.84
CA SER A 191 4.63 -7.48 -16.93
C SER A 191 3.69 -7.45 -18.13
N ALA A 192 3.97 -8.26 -19.15
CA ALA A 192 3.09 -8.41 -20.29
C ALA A 192 1.69 -8.74 -19.75
N PHE A 193 0.66 -8.04 -20.25
CA PHE A 193 -0.72 -8.33 -19.89
C PHE A 193 -0.98 -9.82 -20.16
N LYS A 194 -1.15 -10.59 -19.09
CA LYS A 194 -1.27 -12.05 -19.17
C LYS A 194 -2.65 -12.42 -19.70
N ASP A 195 -2.70 -13.45 -20.52
CA ASP A 195 -3.96 -14.03 -20.98
C ASP A 195 -4.74 -14.61 -19.79
N PRO A 196 -5.90 -14.04 -19.41
CA PRO A 196 -6.67 -14.52 -18.28
C PRO A 196 -7.41 -15.83 -18.59
N TYR A 197 -7.50 -16.22 -19.88
CA TYR A 197 -8.31 -17.35 -20.32
C TYR A 197 -7.54 -18.65 -20.54
N ASN A 198 -6.21 -18.60 -20.40
CA ASN A 198 -5.28 -19.70 -20.68
C ASN A 198 -5.57 -20.37 -22.04
N GLY A 199 -5.27 -19.66 -23.12
CA GLY A 199 -5.60 -20.03 -24.51
C GLY A 199 -6.64 -19.11 -25.17
N GLY A 200 -6.80 -17.88 -24.67
CA GLY A 200 -7.64 -16.85 -25.27
C GLY A 200 -7.05 -16.31 -26.57
N ILE A 201 -7.93 -15.87 -27.47
CA ILE A 201 -7.53 -15.22 -28.72
C ILE A 201 -7.05 -13.81 -28.37
N LYS A 202 -5.81 -13.48 -28.75
CA LYS A 202 -5.24 -12.15 -28.55
C LYS A 202 -5.95 -11.13 -29.42
N LEU A 203 -6.42 -10.06 -28.80
CA LEU A 203 -7.06 -8.93 -29.48
C LEU A 203 -6.00 -7.94 -30.01
N PRO A 204 -6.28 -7.26 -31.14
CA PRO A 204 -5.40 -6.23 -31.67
C PRO A 204 -5.35 -5.00 -30.76
N ASN A 205 -4.40 -4.09 -31.02
CA ASN A 205 -4.42 -2.75 -30.43
C ASN A 205 -5.78 -2.09 -30.70
N GLY A 206 -6.34 -1.41 -29.70
CA GLY A 206 -7.72 -0.91 -29.77
C GLY A 206 -8.79 -1.94 -29.40
N GLY A 207 -8.43 -3.21 -29.15
CA GLY A 207 -9.30 -4.24 -28.56
C GLY A 207 -10.41 -4.79 -29.46
N GLY A 208 -10.41 -4.49 -30.77
CA GLY A 208 -11.43 -4.98 -31.71
C GLY A 208 -12.85 -4.47 -31.38
N GLU A 209 -13.87 -5.28 -31.67
CA GLU A 209 -15.27 -4.94 -31.36
C GLU A 209 -15.55 -4.71 -29.85
N PRO A 210 -15.01 -5.52 -28.91
CA PRO A 210 -15.12 -5.22 -27.48
C PRO A 210 -14.49 -3.86 -27.12
N GLY A 211 -13.32 -3.53 -27.69
CA GLY A 211 -12.66 -2.26 -27.45
C GLY A 211 -13.44 -1.06 -27.98
N LYS A 212 -14.11 -1.18 -29.14
CA LYS A 212 -15.01 -0.15 -29.66
C LYS A 212 -16.21 0.09 -28.72
N ALA A 213 -16.79 -0.97 -28.17
CA ALA A 213 -17.91 -0.85 -27.23
C ALA A 213 -17.48 -0.15 -25.91
N TYR A 214 -16.30 -0.48 -25.39
CA TYR A 214 -15.72 0.22 -24.25
C TYR A 214 -15.50 1.72 -24.54
N MET A 215 -14.89 2.07 -25.67
CA MET A 215 -14.67 3.48 -26.01
C MET A 215 -15.99 4.23 -26.27
N ALA A 216 -17.03 3.56 -26.77
CA ALA A 216 -18.36 4.14 -26.88
C ALA A 216 -18.96 4.46 -25.50
N PHE A 217 -18.72 3.62 -24.49
CA PHE A 217 -19.16 3.87 -23.11
C PHE A 217 -18.42 5.07 -22.51
N ILE A 218 -17.10 5.15 -22.68
CA ILE A 218 -16.31 6.31 -22.23
C ILE A 218 -16.83 7.61 -22.88
N ASN A 219 -17.10 7.58 -24.18
CA ASN A 219 -17.68 8.74 -24.88
C ASN A 219 -19.07 9.12 -24.36
N ALA A 220 -19.90 8.15 -24.00
CA ALA A 220 -21.20 8.40 -23.39
C ALA A 220 -21.04 9.03 -21.98
N ALA A 221 -20.05 8.60 -21.20
CA ALA A 221 -19.72 9.20 -19.91
C ALA A 221 -19.30 10.67 -20.04
N TYR A 222 -18.42 11.01 -21.00
CA TYR A 222 -18.05 12.40 -21.27
C TYR A 222 -19.24 13.27 -21.70
N LYS A 223 -20.21 12.70 -22.43
CA LYS A 223 -21.44 13.38 -22.85
C LYS A 223 -22.51 13.40 -21.76
N LYS A 224 -22.29 12.74 -20.62
CA LYS A 224 -23.29 12.51 -19.57
C LYS A 224 -24.57 11.86 -20.12
N ASP A 225 -24.44 10.99 -21.11
CA ASP A 225 -25.55 10.28 -21.74
C ASP A 225 -25.84 8.99 -20.98
N HIS A 226 -26.69 9.10 -19.94
CA HIS A 226 -27.01 8.00 -19.05
C HIS A 226 -27.67 6.84 -19.80
N THR A 227 -28.52 7.15 -20.79
CA THR A 227 -29.21 6.13 -21.60
C THR A 227 -28.22 5.32 -22.43
N GLN A 228 -27.25 5.98 -23.06
CA GLN A 228 -26.24 5.29 -23.86
C GLN A 228 -25.25 4.52 -22.99
N MET A 229 -24.91 5.04 -21.80
CA MET A 229 -24.09 4.29 -20.83
C MET A 229 -24.81 3.02 -20.35
N CYS A 230 -26.08 3.12 -19.95
CA CYS A 230 -26.89 1.97 -19.55
C CYS A 230 -26.96 0.88 -20.62
N LYS A 231 -27.14 1.26 -21.90
CA LYS A 231 -27.14 0.30 -23.04
C LYS A 231 -25.82 -0.44 -23.21
N LEU A 232 -24.71 0.13 -22.75
CA LEU A 232 -23.36 -0.39 -22.92
C LEU A 232 -22.82 -1.08 -21.64
N MET A 233 -23.61 -1.11 -20.56
CA MET A 233 -23.33 -1.93 -19.39
C MET A 233 -23.98 -3.31 -19.56
N ALA A 234 -23.20 -4.36 -19.30
CA ALA A 234 -23.61 -5.75 -19.49
C ALA A 234 -24.49 -6.29 -18.37
N GLU A 235 -24.89 -5.45 -17.41
CA GLU A 235 -25.59 -5.89 -16.20
C GLU A 235 -27.07 -5.46 -16.16
N THR A 236 -27.54 -4.63 -17.10
CA THR A 236 -28.94 -4.17 -17.06
C THR A 236 -29.74 -4.80 -18.18
N ALA A 237 -30.23 -6.01 -17.94
CA ALA A 237 -31.35 -6.55 -18.71
C ALA A 237 -32.62 -5.67 -18.56
N ASP A 238 -32.65 -4.81 -17.53
CA ASP A 238 -33.68 -3.82 -17.25
C ASP A 238 -33.14 -2.38 -17.39
N MET A 239 -33.46 -1.76 -18.52
CA MET A 239 -33.09 -0.37 -18.82
C MET A 239 -33.73 0.63 -17.86
N ASP A 240 -34.92 0.35 -17.33
CA ASP A 240 -35.64 1.24 -16.43
C ASP A 240 -35.00 1.23 -15.05
N ALA A 241 -34.56 0.05 -14.57
CA ALA A 241 -33.77 -0.07 -13.35
C ALA A 241 -32.44 0.68 -13.45
N CYS A 242 -31.76 0.65 -14.60
CA CYS A 242 -30.52 1.40 -14.80
C CYS A 242 -30.74 2.92 -14.73
N LEU A 243 -31.79 3.41 -15.39
CA LEU A 243 -32.09 4.84 -15.45
C LEU A 243 -32.57 5.41 -14.10
N GLN A 244 -33.14 4.57 -13.23
CA GLN A 244 -33.51 4.94 -11.87
C GLN A 244 -32.29 5.13 -10.94
N GLN A 245 -31.13 4.56 -11.28
CA GLN A 245 -29.89 4.67 -10.50
C GLN A 245 -29.08 5.93 -10.85
N LYS A 246 -29.72 7.10 -10.84
CA LYS A 246 -29.11 8.37 -11.25
C LYS A 246 -27.81 8.69 -10.49
N GLU A 247 -27.78 8.44 -9.18
CA GLU A 247 -26.59 8.70 -8.34
C GLU A 247 -25.41 7.79 -8.68
N ALA A 248 -25.66 6.51 -9.02
CA ALA A 248 -24.61 5.59 -9.45
C ALA A 248 -24.07 5.98 -10.83
N MET A 249 -24.94 6.43 -11.74
CA MET A 249 -24.54 6.93 -13.05
C MET A 249 -23.70 8.19 -12.97
N ASP A 250 -24.05 9.13 -12.08
CA ASP A 250 -23.25 10.32 -11.81
C ASP A 250 -21.86 9.96 -11.24
N TRP A 251 -21.78 8.91 -10.40
CA TRP A 251 -20.49 8.39 -9.92
C TRP A 251 -19.65 7.77 -11.05
N TYR A 252 -20.25 6.98 -11.94
CA TYR A 252 -19.53 6.42 -13.10
C TYR A 252 -19.04 7.51 -14.04
N ILE A 253 -19.86 8.53 -14.31
CA ILE A 253 -19.44 9.71 -15.07
C ILE A 253 -18.22 10.33 -14.41
N ALA A 254 -18.26 10.58 -13.11
CA ALA A 254 -17.11 11.12 -12.39
C ALA A 254 -15.89 10.21 -12.60
N MET A 255 -15.98 8.92 -12.27
CA MET A 255 -14.87 7.96 -12.37
C MET A 255 -14.22 7.92 -13.78
N PHE A 256 -15.01 7.91 -14.84
CA PHE A 256 -14.53 7.78 -16.22
C PHE A 256 -14.22 9.09 -16.94
N THR A 257 -14.61 10.23 -16.37
CA THR A 257 -14.25 11.55 -16.93
C THR A 257 -13.13 12.26 -16.15
N HIS A 258 -12.79 11.78 -14.95
CA HIS A 258 -11.62 12.26 -14.21
C HIS A 258 -10.29 12.01 -14.93
N PRO A 259 -10.05 10.84 -15.57
CA PRO A 259 -8.92 10.69 -16.47
C PRO A 259 -9.07 11.62 -17.69
N LYS A 260 -7.95 12.17 -18.16
CA LYS A 260 -7.87 12.99 -19.39
C LYS A 260 -7.97 12.15 -20.67
N SER A 261 -7.60 10.88 -20.62
CA SER A 261 -7.64 10.00 -21.79
C SER A 261 -7.82 8.54 -21.38
N HIS A 262 -8.42 7.77 -22.28
CA HIS A 262 -8.59 6.33 -22.21
C HIS A 262 -8.10 5.73 -23.52
N ASN A 263 -7.25 4.70 -23.45
CA ASN A 263 -6.70 4.00 -24.61
C ASN A 263 -6.78 2.49 -24.38
N VAL A 264 -7.29 1.74 -25.34
CA VAL A 264 -7.28 0.27 -25.29
C VAL A 264 -5.97 -0.23 -25.90
N LEU A 265 -5.09 -0.78 -25.07
CA LEU A 265 -3.78 -1.29 -25.49
C LEU A 265 -3.89 -2.63 -26.20
N GLY A 266 -4.94 -3.41 -25.94
CA GLY A 266 -5.16 -4.75 -26.48
C GLY A 266 -6.01 -5.57 -25.52
N GLY A 267 -5.93 -6.89 -25.60
CA GLY A 267 -6.66 -7.77 -24.69
C GLY A 267 -6.65 -9.22 -25.13
N PHE A 268 -7.48 -10.04 -24.48
CA PHE A 268 -7.75 -11.42 -24.87
C PHE A 268 -9.25 -11.65 -24.89
N MET A 269 -9.71 -12.61 -25.68
CA MET A 269 -11.10 -13.03 -25.70
C MET A 269 -11.23 -14.55 -25.76
N LYS A 270 -12.31 -15.08 -25.18
CA LYS A 270 -12.68 -16.50 -25.27
C LYS A 270 -14.21 -16.60 -25.31
N GLY A 271 -14.73 -17.02 -26.46
CA GLY A 271 -16.18 -17.05 -26.69
C GLY A 271 -16.80 -15.66 -26.61
N GLU A 272 -17.83 -15.53 -25.76
CA GLU A 272 -18.61 -14.30 -25.57
C GLU A 272 -18.04 -13.34 -24.52
N GLU A 273 -16.81 -13.58 -24.05
CA GLU A 273 -16.15 -12.74 -23.07
C GLU A 273 -14.79 -12.23 -23.59
N ALA A 274 -14.45 -11.00 -23.25
CA ALA A 274 -13.17 -10.40 -23.57
C ALA A 274 -12.65 -9.56 -22.40
N THR A 275 -11.36 -9.67 -22.10
CA THR A 275 -10.69 -8.80 -21.12
C THR A 275 -9.75 -7.85 -21.87
N LEU A 276 -10.05 -6.56 -21.79
CA LEU A 276 -9.27 -5.48 -22.39
C LEU A 276 -8.21 -4.98 -21.41
N ASN A 277 -7.00 -4.73 -21.90
CA ASN A 277 -5.99 -3.94 -21.20
C ASN A 277 -6.17 -2.47 -21.60
N VAL A 278 -6.43 -1.62 -20.62
CA VAL A 278 -6.73 -0.19 -20.83
C VAL A 278 -5.70 0.67 -20.13
N ALA A 279 -5.24 1.71 -20.81
CA ALA A 279 -4.42 2.77 -20.25
C ALA A 279 -5.25 4.04 -20.07
N TYR A 280 -4.99 4.76 -18.98
CA TYR A 280 -5.61 6.04 -18.69
C TYR A 280 -4.62 7.01 -18.05
N THR A 281 -4.79 8.29 -18.33
CA THR A 281 -3.88 9.35 -17.85
C THR A 281 -4.64 10.37 -17.03
N PHE A 282 -4.15 10.73 -15.84
CA PHE A 282 -4.72 11.86 -15.08
C PHE A 282 -3.93 13.14 -15.35
N ALA A 283 -4.54 14.29 -15.05
CA ALA A 283 -3.93 15.60 -15.25
C ALA A 283 -2.57 15.78 -14.57
N SER A 284 -2.35 15.04 -13.46
CA SER A 284 -1.23 15.20 -12.53
C SER A 284 -0.57 13.87 -12.14
N ALA A 285 -0.83 12.78 -12.87
CA ALA A 285 -0.26 11.46 -12.56
C ALA A 285 0.29 10.76 -13.82
N PRO A 286 1.27 9.84 -13.65
CA PRO A 286 1.73 8.98 -14.73
C PRO A 286 0.57 8.18 -15.37
N GLN A 287 0.79 7.70 -16.59
CA GLN A 287 -0.15 6.79 -17.26
C GLN A 287 -0.33 5.53 -16.40
N SER A 288 -1.57 5.26 -16.02
CA SER A 288 -1.97 4.07 -15.29
C SER A 288 -2.55 3.05 -16.26
N THR A 289 -2.47 1.78 -15.90
CA THR A 289 -3.10 0.69 -16.64
C THR A 289 -4.09 -0.05 -15.74
N GLY A 290 -5.15 -0.55 -16.35
CA GLY A 290 -6.15 -1.41 -15.73
C GLY A 290 -6.70 -2.40 -16.74
N PHE A 291 -7.72 -3.14 -16.35
CA PHE A 291 -8.43 -4.04 -17.23
C PHE A 291 -9.94 -3.85 -17.16
N VAL A 292 -10.60 -4.22 -18.26
CA VAL A 292 -12.06 -4.15 -18.40
C VAL A 292 -12.55 -5.48 -18.94
N VAL A 293 -13.49 -6.10 -18.25
CA VAL A 293 -14.15 -7.31 -18.71
C VAL A 293 -15.39 -6.92 -19.51
N MET A 294 -15.44 -7.38 -20.74
CA MET A 294 -16.49 -7.19 -21.71
C MET A 294 -17.23 -8.51 -21.90
N LYS A 295 -18.54 -8.46 -22.02
CA LYS A 295 -19.38 -9.63 -22.29
C LYS A 295 -20.34 -9.34 -23.44
N GLN A 296 -20.56 -10.33 -24.29
CA GLN A 296 -21.54 -10.26 -25.36
C GLN A 296 -22.92 -10.62 -24.82
N MET A 297 -23.91 -9.79 -25.11
CA MET A 297 -25.31 -10.00 -24.75
C MET A 297 -26.17 -9.75 -25.97
N LYS A 298 -26.95 -10.76 -26.38
CA LYS A 298 -27.81 -10.68 -27.60
C LYS A 298 -27.01 -10.17 -28.82
N GLY A 299 -25.76 -10.62 -28.95
CA GLY A 299 -24.87 -10.24 -30.05
C GLY A 299 -24.12 -8.91 -29.88
N LYS A 300 -24.36 -8.12 -28.82
CA LYS A 300 -23.70 -6.83 -28.58
C LYS A 300 -22.74 -6.87 -27.41
N TRP A 301 -21.58 -6.24 -27.55
CA TRP A 301 -20.60 -6.11 -26.47
C TRP A 301 -21.01 -5.03 -25.48
N GLY A 302 -20.97 -5.38 -24.20
CA GLY A 302 -21.14 -4.46 -23.08
C GLY A 302 -20.10 -4.72 -21.99
N ILE A 303 -19.97 -3.77 -21.07
CA ILE A 303 -19.04 -3.85 -19.96
C ILE A 303 -19.65 -4.69 -18.85
N SER A 304 -18.99 -5.79 -18.49
CA SER A 304 -19.39 -6.63 -17.37
C SER A 304 -18.72 -6.22 -16.06
N SER A 305 -17.45 -5.83 -16.07
CA SER A 305 -16.76 -5.35 -14.87
C SER A 305 -15.49 -4.57 -15.22
N PHE A 306 -14.95 -3.86 -14.23
CA PHE A 306 -13.70 -3.11 -14.34
C PHE A 306 -12.76 -3.51 -13.20
N GLY A 307 -11.44 -3.46 -13.43
CA GLY A 307 -10.43 -3.73 -12.39
C GLY A 307 -9.11 -2.98 -12.61
N GLY A 308 -8.46 -2.63 -11.49
CA GLY A 308 -7.09 -2.08 -11.45
C GLY A 308 -6.94 -0.74 -10.73
N SER A 309 -6.02 -0.69 -9.76
CA SER A 309 -5.37 0.54 -9.29
C SER A 309 -3.94 0.19 -8.88
N GLY A 310 -2.93 0.69 -9.59
CA GLY A 310 -1.52 0.59 -9.19
C GLY A 310 -0.97 -0.84 -9.11
N SER A 311 0.01 -1.15 -9.98
CA SER A 311 1.04 -2.18 -9.75
C SER A 311 0.61 -3.45 -8.99
N GLY A 312 0.12 -4.47 -9.70
CA GLY A 312 -0.09 -5.80 -9.11
C GLY A 312 -0.75 -6.77 -10.08
N SER A 313 -0.07 -7.88 -10.33
CA SER A 313 -0.39 -8.94 -11.28
C SER A 313 -1.75 -9.62 -11.07
N VAL A 314 -2.41 -9.95 -12.19
CA VAL A 314 -3.51 -10.93 -12.26
C VAL A 314 -2.89 -12.33 -12.39
N SER A 315 -3.25 -13.25 -11.49
CA SER A 315 -2.96 -14.68 -11.59
C SER A 315 -4.23 -15.44 -11.95
N ALA A 316 -4.15 -16.29 -12.98
CA ALA A 316 -5.20 -17.16 -13.45
C ALA A 316 -5.10 -18.53 -12.77
N GLU A 317 -6.21 -19.02 -12.21
CA GLU A 317 -6.51 -20.44 -12.05
C GLU A 317 -7.94 -20.70 -12.54
N ALA A 318 -8.14 -21.87 -13.12
CA ALA A 318 -8.97 -22.07 -14.30
C ALA A 318 -10.39 -22.59 -14.02
N SER A 319 -11.27 -22.26 -14.97
CA SER A 319 -12.55 -22.90 -15.32
C SER A 319 -13.07 -24.05 -14.44
N GLY A 320 -14.10 -23.75 -13.65
CA GLY A 320 -14.95 -24.73 -12.98
C GLY A 320 -15.93 -24.07 -12.01
N GLN A 321 -16.99 -23.45 -12.54
CA GLN A 321 -18.23 -23.08 -11.85
C GLN A 321 -18.13 -22.45 -10.44
N VAL A 322 -17.97 -21.12 -10.44
CA VAL A 322 -18.39 -20.10 -9.45
C VAL A 322 -18.29 -20.46 -7.95
N ASP A 323 -17.20 -20.02 -7.32
CA ASP A 323 -17.20 -19.56 -5.93
C ASP A 323 -16.11 -18.49 -5.75
N LEU A 324 -16.53 -17.21 -5.61
CA LEU A 324 -15.62 -16.05 -5.55
C LEU A 324 -15.07 -15.88 -4.12
N GLY A 325 -14.16 -16.80 -3.75
CA GLY A 325 -13.30 -16.70 -2.57
C GLY A 325 -12.07 -15.84 -2.84
N SER A 326 -12.10 -14.62 -2.29
CA SER A 326 -10.97 -13.79 -1.82
C SER A 326 -9.57 -13.97 -2.43
N SER A 327 -9.19 -13.09 -3.35
CA SER A 327 -8.01 -12.20 -3.20
C SER A 327 -7.96 -11.18 -4.34
N SER A 328 -7.44 -9.99 -4.04
CA SER A 328 -7.26 -8.84 -4.92
C SER A 328 -8.50 -8.00 -5.25
N ALA A 329 -8.26 -6.70 -5.33
CA ALA A 329 -9.24 -5.66 -5.55
C ALA A 329 -9.89 -5.77 -6.93
N SER A 330 -11.15 -6.18 -6.94
CA SER A 330 -12.08 -5.90 -8.03
C SER A 330 -13.37 -5.37 -7.42
N GLY A 331 -13.69 -4.12 -7.72
CA GLY A 331 -15.07 -3.67 -7.63
C GLY A 331 -15.88 -4.44 -8.67
N SER A 332 -16.45 -5.58 -8.28
CA SER A 332 -17.68 -6.07 -8.88
C SER A 332 -18.82 -5.34 -8.20
N ALA A 333 -19.39 -4.38 -8.91
CA ALA A 333 -20.72 -3.88 -8.62
C ALA A 333 -21.74 -4.84 -9.24
N SER A 334 -21.74 -6.11 -8.82
CA SER A 334 -22.93 -6.94 -9.04
C SER A 334 -24.04 -6.35 -8.19
N ILE A 335 -25.06 -5.80 -8.84
CA ILE A 335 -26.33 -5.41 -8.21
C ILE A 335 -27.30 -6.58 -8.38
N ASP A 336 -26.99 -7.70 -7.73
CA ASP A 336 -28.09 -8.40 -7.07
C ASP A 336 -28.41 -7.54 -5.86
N GLY A 337 -29.70 -7.22 -5.67
CA GLY A 337 -30.20 -6.27 -4.69
C GLY A 337 -29.81 -6.63 -3.26
N GLU A 338 -28.61 -6.26 -2.85
CA GLU A 338 -28.13 -6.42 -1.49
C GLU A 338 -27.33 -5.17 -1.09
N VAL A 339 -27.95 -4.39 -0.21
CA VAL A 339 -27.37 -3.19 0.41
C VAL A 339 -26.02 -3.59 1.04
N LYS A 340 -24.88 -3.15 0.47
CA LYS A 340 -23.55 -3.32 1.07
C LYS A 340 -23.36 -2.31 2.20
N GLU A 341 -24.08 -2.52 3.30
CA GLU A 341 -24.13 -1.60 4.45
C GLU A 341 -23.07 -1.87 5.52
N PHE A 342 -22.18 -2.86 5.34
CA PHE A 342 -21.22 -3.17 6.39
C PHE A 342 -19.82 -3.60 5.93
N ALA A 343 -18.98 -3.40 6.92
CA ALA A 343 -17.57 -3.57 7.08
C ALA A 343 -17.00 -4.98 6.87
N LEU A 344 -15.72 -5.06 6.50
CA LEU A 344 -14.96 -6.30 6.69
C LEU A 344 -15.03 -6.73 8.17
N ILE A 345 -15.38 -8.00 8.40
CA ILE A 345 -15.37 -8.63 9.73
C ILE A 345 -14.25 -9.66 9.77
N ASP A 346 -13.34 -9.50 10.72
CA ASP A 346 -12.33 -10.49 11.08
C ASP A 346 -12.54 -10.93 12.53
N ILE A 347 -12.25 -12.19 12.85
CA ILE A 347 -12.41 -12.73 14.21
C ILE A 347 -11.12 -13.43 14.59
N SER A 348 -10.56 -13.03 15.72
CA SER A 348 -9.36 -13.65 16.28
C SER A 348 -9.64 -14.24 17.66
N ALA A 349 -8.97 -15.34 17.97
CA ALA A 349 -8.82 -15.81 19.33
C ALA A 349 -7.49 -15.31 19.89
N SER A 350 -7.45 -15.03 21.19
CA SER A 350 -6.23 -14.64 21.92
C SER A 350 -5.09 -15.65 21.83
N ARG A 351 -5.40 -16.91 21.48
CA ARG A 351 -4.47 -18.04 21.38
C ARG A 351 -4.98 -19.02 20.32
N GLN A 352 -4.09 -19.74 19.65
CA GLN A 352 -4.42 -20.83 18.73
C GLN A 352 -4.46 -22.19 19.44
N GLN A 353 -3.66 -22.35 20.49
CA GLN A 353 -3.61 -23.55 21.32
C GLN A 353 -3.34 -23.17 22.80
N TYR A 354 -3.83 -24.00 23.72
CA TYR A 354 -3.53 -23.88 25.15
C TYR A 354 -3.25 -25.26 25.75
N THR A 355 -2.24 -25.35 26.62
CA THR A 355 -1.96 -26.55 27.41
C THR A 355 -1.70 -26.15 28.85
N GLY A 356 -2.48 -26.68 29.79
CA GLY A 356 -2.34 -26.35 31.20
C GLY A 356 -3.55 -26.69 32.04
N LYS A 357 -3.69 -26.01 33.19
CA LYS A 357 -4.86 -26.16 34.06
C LYS A 357 -6.10 -25.57 33.41
N CYS A 358 -7.22 -26.26 33.55
CA CYS A 358 -8.52 -25.84 33.04
C CYS A 358 -9.52 -25.62 34.19
N PRO A 359 -10.57 -24.80 33.99
CA PRO A 359 -10.91 -24.08 32.75
C PRO A 359 -9.99 -22.86 32.50
N VAL A 360 -9.71 -22.57 31.23
CA VAL A 360 -8.91 -21.41 30.79
C VAL A 360 -9.80 -20.32 30.20
N ASP A 361 -9.50 -19.05 30.51
CA ASP A 361 -10.15 -17.92 29.86
C ASP A 361 -9.56 -17.67 28.46
N ILE A 362 -10.38 -17.85 27.44
CA ILE A 362 -10.03 -17.59 26.04
C ILE A 362 -10.84 -16.37 25.59
N ALA A 363 -10.14 -15.29 25.27
CA ALA A 363 -10.76 -14.10 24.69
C ALA A 363 -10.85 -14.23 23.17
N PHE A 364 -11.99 -13.84 22.62
CA PHE A 364 -12.27 -13.71 21.20
C PHE A 364 -12.53 -12.24 20.87
N THR A 365 -11.99 -11.75 19.76
CA THR A 365 -12.15 -10.36 19.32
C THR A 365 -12.64 -10.33 17.89
N ALA A 366 -13.80 -9.72 17.67
CA ALA A 366 -14.32 -9.37 16.35
C ALA A 366 -13.85 -7.96 15.98
N TYR A 367 -13.29 -7.80 14.79
CA TYR A 367 -12.85 -6.53 14.23
C TYR A 367 -13.78 -6.14 13.08
N LEU A 368 -14.45 -4.99 13.20
CA LEU A 368 -15.35 -4.44 12.20
C LEU A 368 -14.70 -3.20 11.57
N THR A 369 -14.58 -3.17 10.24
CA THR A 369 -14.03 -2.05 9.45
C THR A 369 -15.06 -1.34 8.55
N PHE A 370 -15.59 -0.20 8.97
CA PHE A 370 -16.63 0.56 8.25
C PHE A 370 -16.02 1.43 7.14
N ARG A 371 -16.44 1.18 5.90
CA ARG A 371 -16.05 1.94 4.70
C ARG A 371 -17.29 2.60 4.08
N GLY A 372 -17.63 3.83 4.49
CA GLY A 372 -18.77 4.56 3.94
C GLY A 372 -19.81 4.93 5.01
N PHE A 373 -21.09 4.74 4.71
CA PHE A 373 -22.19 5.06 5.63
C PHE A 373 -22.47 3.87 6.56
N ALA A 374 -22.03 3.94 7.82
CA ALA A 374 -22.37 2.93 8.82
C ALA A 374 -23.82 3.11 9.31
N PRO A 375 -24.55 2.03 9.60
CA PRO A 375 -25.90 2.10 10.18
C PRO A 375 -25.88 2.76 11.56
N ASP A 376 -27.01 3.33 12.00
CA ASP A 376 -27.08 3.99 13.31
C ASP A 376 -26.85 3.03 14.48
N ASN A 377 -27.27 1.77 14.34
CA ASN A 377 -27.08 0.69 15.30
C ASN A 377 -26.84 -0.63 14.57
N ILE A 378 -26.05 -1.51 15.18
CA ILE A 378 -25.90 -2.93 14.78
C ILE A 378 -26.27 -3.82 15.96
N SER A 379 -26.96 -4.93 15.69
CA SER A 379 -27.23 -5.98 16.67
C SER A 379 -26.23 -7.12 16.50
N TYR A 380 -25.72 -7.71 17.59
CA TYR A 380 -24.81 -8.85 17.50
C TYR A 380 -24.97 -9.81 18.68
N HIS A 381 -24.60 -11.07 18.44
CA HIS A 381 -24.38 -12.07 19.47
C HIS A 381 -23.19 -12.95 19.10
N TRP A 382 -22.70 -13.72 20.07
CA TRP A 382 -21.71 -14.75 19.86
C TRP A 382 -22.35 -16.13 19.98
N GLU A 383 -22.01 -17.03 19.07
CA GLU A 383 -22.38 -18.45 19.12
C GLU A 383 -21.13 -19.27 19.44
N ARG A 384 -21.18 -20.08 20.50
CA ARG A 384 -20.06 -20.93 20.90
C ARG A 384 -20.13 -22.27 20.15
N GLY A 385 -18.98 -22.95 20.04
CA GLY A 385 -18.91 -24.29 19.45
C GLY A 385 -19.77 -25.35 20.15
N ASP A 386 -20.15 -25.12 21.41
CA ASP A 386 -21.09 -25.97 22.17
C ASP A 386 -22.57 -25.69 21.86
N GLY A 387 -22.87 -24.77 20.93
CA GLY A 387 -24.22 -24.38 20.54
C GLY A 387 -24.85 -23.31 21.43
N SER A 388 -24.25 -22.95 22.58
CA SER A 388 -24.74 -21.85 23.43
C SER A 388 -24.52 -20.49 22.78
N LYS A 389 -25.42 -19.53 23.03
CA LYS A 389 -25.36 -18.18 22.47
C LYS A 389 -25.34 -17.13 23.58
N THR A 390 -24.64 -16.03 23.35
CA THR A 390 -24.79 -14.84 24.21
C THR A 390 -26.13 -14.15 23.94
N PRO A 391 -26.65 -13.35 24.88
CA PRO A 391 -27.77 -12.45 24.57
C PRO A 391 -27.41 -11.51 23.42
N ASP A 392 -28.42 -11.12 22.64
CA ASP A 392 -28.29 -10.09 21.62
C ASP A 392 -27.90 -8.75 22.27
N ARG A 393 -26.91 -8.08 21.68
CA ARG A 393 -26.39 -6.79 22.14
C ARG A 393 -26.41 -5.80 20.99
N MET A 394 -26.79 -4.57 21.29
CA MET A 394 -26.81 -3.49 20.31
C MET A 394 -25.65 -2.53 20.54
N VAL A 395 -24.94 -2.14 19.49
CA VAL A 395 -23.88 -1.12 19.55
C VAL A 395 -24.01 -0.13 18.42
N LYS A 396 -23.54 1.10 18.66
CA LYS A 396 -23.50 2.16 17.67
C LYS A 396 -22.13 2.20 16.99
N PRO A 397 -22.01 1.85 15.70
CA PRO A 397 -20.73 1.88 15.01
C PRO A 397 -20.24 3.32 14.74
N PRO A 398 -18.93 3.54 14.57
CA PRO A 398 -18.44 4.82 14.07
C PRO A 398 -18.89 5.00 12.62
N ARG A 399 -19.16 6.25 12.20
CA ARG A 399 -19.57 6.55 10.82
C ARG A 399 -18.56 6.03 9.79
N THR A 400 -17.26 6.09 10.08
CA THR A 400 -16.17 5.50 9.29
C THR A 400 -15.08 4.99 10.24
N GLY A 401 -14.25 4.02 9.83
CA GLY A 401 -13.11 3.54 10.62
C GLY A 401 -13.30 2.13 11.19
N HIS A 402 -12.76 1.84 12.38
CA HIS A 402 -12.74 0.48 12.94
C HIS A 402 -13.39 0.41 14.33
N MET A 403 -14.02 -0.72 14.64
CA MET A 403 -14.52 -1.09 15.97
C MET A 403 -14.04 -2.50 16.31
N SER A 404 -13.75 -2.77 17.58
CA SER A 404 -13.48 -4.12 18.06
C SER A 404 -14.44 -4.50 19.18
N ILE A 405 -15.00 -5.71 19.12
CA ILE A 405 -15.90 -6.27 20.13
C ILE A 405 -15.25 -7.52 20.70
N LYS A 406 -15.14 -7.60 22.03
CA LYS A 406 -14.47 -8.70 22.72
C LYS A 406 -15.47 -9.51 23.54
N GLU A 407 -15.27 -10.82 23.58
CA GLU A 407 -15.99 -11.74 24.45
C GLU A 407 -15.04 -12.80 25.00
N ALA A 408 -15.28 -13.27 26.22
CA ALA A 408 -14.44 -14.28 26.85
C ALA A 408 -15.24 -15.54 27.13
N TRP A 409 -14.63 -16.71 26.88
CA TRP A 409 -15.22 -18.00 27.20
C TRP A 409 -14.23 -18.87 27.98
N LYS A 410 -14.74 -19.49 29.05
CA LYS A 410 -14.02 -20.49 29.84
C LYS A 410 -14.02 -21.82 29.10
N GLY A 411 -12.90 -22.14 28.47
CA GLY A 411 -12.72 -23.35 27.66
C GLY A 411 -12.05 -24.50 28.42
N GLY A 412 -12.45 -25.73 28.08
CA GLY A 412 -11.82 -26.98 28.50
C GLY A 412 -12.28 -27.53 29.86
N LYS A 413 -12.29 -28.86 29.98
CA LYS A 413 -12.51 -29.59 31.25
C LYS A 413 -11.22 -30.31 31.67
N PRO A 414 -10.93 -30.46 32.97
CA PRO A 414 -9.75 -31.17 33.43
C PRO A 414 -9.61 -32.56 32.78
N GLY A 415 -8.44 -32.85 32.20
CA GLY A 415 -8.15 -34.13 31.55
C GLY A 415 -8.75 -34.35 30.15
N GLU A 416 -9.49 -33.38 29.60
CA GLU A 416 -10.07 -33.47 28.24
C GLU A 416 -9.26 -32.62 27.24
N GLU A 417 -9.24 -33.10 25.98
CA GLU A 417 -8.85 -32.31 24.82
C GLU A 417 -10.13 -31.82 24.13
N GLN A 418 -10.25 -30.52 23.92
CA GLN A 418 -11.44 -29.91 23.35
C GLN A 418 -11.07 -28.76 22.39
N ASP A 419 -11.75 -28.69 21.26
CA ASP A 419 -11.73 -27.51 20.39
C ASP A 419 -12.77 -26.48 20.87
N VAL A 420 -12.27 -25.29 21.17
CA VAL A 420 -13.05 -24.16 21.67
C VAL A 420 -13.14 -23.14 20.55
N SER A 421 -14.35 -22.91 20.03
CA SER A 421 -14.59 -21.95 18.95
C SER A 421 -15.72 -20.98 19.32
N MET A 422 -15.64 -19.75 18.80
CA MET A 422 -16.72 -18.76 18.89
C MET A 422 -16.93 -18.08 17.55
N ARG A 423 -18.19 -18.10 17.10
CA ARG A 423 -18.68 -17.41 15.92
C ARG A 423 -19.27 -16.07 16.35
N PHE A 424 -18.93 -15.02 15.63
CA PHE A 424 -19.56 -13.71 15.77
C PHE A 424 -20.69 -13.60 14.75
N VAL A 425 -21.88 -13.26 15.23
CA VAL A 425 -23.06 -13.06 14.39
C VAL A 425 -23.50 -11.62 14.57
N VAL A 426 -23.61 -10.90 13.46
CA VAL A 426 -24.06 -9.50 13.47
C VAL A 426 -25.14 -9.30 12.43
N GLU A 427 -26.16 -8.56 12.84
CA GLU A 427 -27.29 -8.15 12.02
C GLU A 427 -27.24 -6.62 11.84
N SER A 428 -27.31 -6.22 10.57
CA SER A 428 -27.37 -4.82 10.15
C SER A 428 -28.33 -4.71 8.98
N GLY A 429 -29.37 -3.88 9.09
CA GLY A 429 -30.30 -3.63 7.99
C GLY A 429 -31.04 -4.88 7.48
N GLY A 430 -31.24 -5.89 8.34
CA GLY A 430 -31.89 -7.16 7.97
C GLY A 430 -30.97 -8.19 7.29
N LYS A 431 -29.66 -7.93 7.22
CA LYS A 431 -28.66 -8.86 6.68
C LYS A 431 -27.82 -9.50 7.80
N LEU A 432 -27.77 -10.83 7.81
CA LEU A 432 -27.02 -11.65 8.77
C LEU A 432 -25.63 -11.97 8.24
N ILE A 433 -24.60 -11.73 9.04
CA ILE A 433 -23.22 -11.93 8.61
C ILE A 433 -22.52 -12.87 9.56
N ILE A 434 -21.97 -13.93 8.99
CA ILE A 434 -21.35 -15.03 9.73
C ILE A 434 -19.96 -15.25 9.14
N LYS A 435 -18.95 -15.27 10.00
CA LYS A 435 -17.58 -15.70 9.66
C LYS A 435 -17.27 -17.02 10.35
N ASP A 436 -16.46 -17.84 9.69
CA ASP A 436 -16.00 -19.09 10.27
C ASP A 436 -15.23 -18.81 11.57
N PRO A 437 -15.56 -19.51 12.66
CA PRO A 437 -15.03 -19.18 13.95
C PRO A 437 -13.55 -19.61 14.06
N PRO A 438 -12.66 -18.76 14.61
CA PRO A 438 -11.35 -19.23 15.01
C PRO A 438 -11.52 -20.36 16.04
N SER A 439 -10.85 -21.48 15.81
CA SER A 439 -10.87 -22.63 16.71
C SER A 439 -9.59 -22.67 17.52
N VAL A 440 -9.72 -22.86 18.83
CA VAL A 440 -8.60 -22.94 19.78
C VAL A 440 -8.53 -24.34 20.33
N LYS A 441 -7.42 -25.04 20.11
CA LYS A 441 -7.20 -26.37 20.67
C LYS A 441 -6.82 -26.25 22.15
N VAL A 442 -7.65 -26.77 23.05
CA VAL A 442 -7.42 -26.71 24.51
C VAL A 442 -7.10 -28.11 25.01
N ILE A 443 -5.90 -28.27 25.55
CA ILE A 443 -5.41 -29.52 26.14
C ILE A 443 -5.30 -29.32 27.66
N CYS A 444 -6.24 -29.89 28.39
CA CYS A 444 -6.29 -29.76 29.84
C CYS A 444 -5.47 -30.88 30.50
N LYS A 445 -4.46 -30.50 31.28
CA LYS A 445 -3.59 -31.43 32.03
C LYS A 445 -4.02 -31.59 33.48
#